data_AF-G9KFZ7-F1
#
_entry.id   AF-G9KFZ7-F1
#
_cell.length_a   1.000
_cell.length_b   1.000
_cell.length_c   1.000
_cell.angle_alpha   90.00
_cell.angle_beta   90.00
_cell.angle_gamma   90.00
#
_symmetry.space_group_name_H-M   'P 1'
#
loop_
_entity.id
_entity.type
_entity.pdbx_description
1 polymer ?
#
loop_
_entity_poly.entity_id
_entity_poly.type
_entity_poly.pdbx_seq_one_letter_code
_entity_poly.pdbx_strand_id
1 'polypeptide(L)'
;HGWGCRRERGPQERECPLCRLVGPYVPLWLGQEAGPRGAALSRARGPRSHAFAPCGHVCSEKTARYWAQTPLPHGTHAFHAACPFCGAWLTGEHGCVRLIFQGPL
;
A
#
# COMPACT_ATOMS: atom_id res chain seq x y z
N HIS A 1 -17.07 12.83 2.82
CA HIS A 1 -15.86 13.00 2.00
C HIS A 1 -16.08 12.36 0.62
N GLY A 2 -16.21 13.15 -0.45
CA GLY A 2 -16.60 12.69 -1.80
C GLY A 2 -15.61 13.04 -2.91
N TRP A 3 -14.35 13.27 -2.57
CA TRP A 3 -13.30 13.69 -3.51
C TRP A 3 -13.15 12.74 -4.70
N GLY A 4 -13.20 13.26 -5.93
CA GLY A 4 -13.03 12.46 -7.15
C GLY A 4 -14.16 11.49 -7.47
N CYS A 5 -15.25 11.51 -6.69
CA CYS A 5 -16.42 10.68 -6.90
C CYS A 5 -17.35 11.37 -7.91
N ARG A 6 -17.40 10.89 -9.16
CA ARG A 6 -18.45 11.31 -10.09
C ARG A 6 -19.72 10.52 -9.76
N ARG A 7 -20.82 11.21 -9.49
CA ARG A 7 -22.14 10.58 -9.22
C ARG A 7 -22.61 9.63 -10.33
N GLU A 8 -22.11 9.83 -11.54
CA GLU A 8 -22.41 9.04 -12.72
C GLU A 8 -21.57 7.76 -12.86
N ARG A 9 -20.53 7.60 -12.02
CA ARG A 9 -19.62 6.44 -12.03
C ARG A 9 -19.83 5.63 -10.76
N GLY A 10 -19.60 4.32 -10.86
CA GLY A 10 -19.79 3.40 -9.73
C GLY A 10 -19.03 3.87 -8.48
N PRO A 11 -19.50 3.56 -7.26
CA PRO A 11 -18.99 4.13 -6.00
C PRO A 11 -17.50 3.86 -5.72
N GLN A 12 -16.86 3.01 -6.52
CA GLN A 12 -15.49 2.55 -6.35
C GLN A 12 -14.51 3.16 -7.36
N GLU A 13 -14.97 3.87 -8.39
CA GLU A 13 -14.09 4.48 -9.39
C GLU A 13 -13.85 5.96 -9.10
N ARG A 14 -12.58 6.37 -9.17
CA ARG A 14 -12.20 7.77 -8.99
C ARG A 14 -11.22 8.23 -10.06
N GLU A 15 -11.35 9.51 -10.42
CA GLU A 15 -10.42 10.18 -11.32
C GLU A 15 -9.24 10.74 -10.52
N CYS A 16 -8.02 10.39 -10.94
CA CYS A 16 -6.81 10.92 -10.35
C CYS A 16 -6.65 12.42 -10.67
N PRO A 17 -6.47 13.32 -9.68
CA PRO A 17 -6.34 14.75 -9.93
C PRO A 17 -5.06 15.14 -10.66
N LEU A 18 -4.05 14.26 -10.67
CA LEU A 18 -2.76 14.50 -11.33
C LEU A 18 -2.76 14.09 -12.80
N CYS A 19 -3.20 12.86 -13.10
CA CYS A 19 -3.11 12.29 -14.44
C CYS A 19 -4.46 12.10 -15.15
N ARG A 20 -5.59 12.41 -14.49
CA ARG A 20 -6.96 12.25 -15.00
C ARG A 20 -7.37 10.82 -15.39
N LEU A 21 -6.54 9.83 -15.05
CA LEU A 21 -6.90 8.42 -15.24
C LEU A 21 -7.99 8.03 -14.24
N VAL A 22 -8.98 7.27 -14.71
CA VAL A 22 -10.04 6.70 -13.87
C VAL A 22 -9.66 5.28 -13.48
N GLY A 23 -9.76 4.98 -12.19
CA GLY A 23 -9.44 3.65 -11.68
C GLY A 23 -10.07 3.37 -10.32
N PRO A 24 -9.87 2.16 -9.79
CA PRO A 24 -10.39 1.77 -8.48
C PRO A 24 -9.78 2.63 -7.38
N TYR A 25 -10.62 3.06 -6.45
CA TYR A 25 -10.18 3.79 -5.27
C TYR A 25 -9.85 2.85 -4.13
N VAL A 26 -8.59 2.89 -3.71
CA VAL A 26 -8.11 2.18 -2.52
C VAL A 26 -7.82 3.21 -1.42
N PRO A 27 -8.51 3.18 -0.27
CA PRO A 27 -8.17 4.02 0.86
C PRO A 27 -6.77 3.66 1.40
N LEU A 28 -6.01 4.68 1.79
CA LEU A 28 -4.69 4.49 2.38
C LEU A 28 -4.80 4.33 3.89
N TRP A 29 -4.14 3.31 4.44
CA TRP A 29 -4.14 3.00 5.86
C TRP A 29 -2.72 3.08 6.42
N LEU A 30 -2.51 3.87 7.46
CA LEU A 30 -1.23 3.90 8.16
C LEU A 30 -1.11 2.62 8.99
N GLY A 31 -0.31 1.66 8.51
CA GLY A 31 -0.01 0.44 9.26
C GLY A 31 0.73 0.77 10.56
N GLN A 32 0.40 0.05 11.64
CA GLN A 32 1.26 -0.03 12.83
C GLN A 32 2.29 -1.14 12.58
N GLU A 33 3.53 -0.77 12.28
CA GLU A 33 4.64 -1.70 12.03
C GLU A 33 4.98 -2.49 13.31
N ALA A 34 4.40 -3.68 13.50
CA ALA A 34 4.81 -4.60 14.57
C ALA A 34 5.92 -5.52 14.04
N GLY A 35 7.17 -5.28 14.47
CA GLY A 35 8.31 -6.12 14.10
C GLY A 35 8.34 -7.45 14.88
N PRO A 36 8.89 -8.54 14.29
CA PRO A 36 8.89 -9.90 14.87
C PRO A 36 9.78 -10.11 16.11
N ARG A 37 10.40 -9.05 16.65
CA ARG A 37 11.14 -9.08 17.92
C ARG A 37 10.61 -8.01 18.86
N GLY A 38 9.41 -8.22 19.40
CA GLY A 38 8.94 -7.69 20.70
C GLY A 38 9.24 -6.23 21.03
N ALA A 39 9.42 -5.39 20.02
CA ALA A 39 9.90 -4.05 20.22
C ALA A 39 9.25 -3.18 19.15
N ALA A 40 8.41 -2.29 19.66
CA ALA A 40 8.05 -1.02 19.06
C ALA A 40 9.31 -0.21 18.72
N LEU A 41 10.15 -0.73 17.83
CA LEU A 41 11.39 -0.10 17.40
C LEU A 41 11.03 0.89 16.32
N SER A 42 10.52 2.03 16.79
CA SER A 42 10.39 3.25 16.05
C SER A 42 9.32 3.12 14.97
N ARG A 43 8.30 3.98 14.95
CA ARG A 43 8.36 5.15 14.07
C ARG A 43 9.49 4.96 13.05
N ALA A 44 9.26 4.23 11.96
CA ALA A 44 10.23 4.18 10.87
C ALA A 44 10.55 5.65 10.58
N ARG A 45 11.74 6.10 10.98
CA ARG A 45 12.07 7.54 11.14
C ARG A 45 12.35 8.18 9.78
N GLY A 46 11.79 7.58 8.73
CA GLY A 46 11.85 8.02 7.35
C GLY A 46 10.46 8.36 6.84
N PRO A 47 10.37 9.09 5.72
CA PRO A 47 9.10 9.44 5.11
C PRO A 47 8.30 8.19 4.77
N ARG A 48 6.99 8.23 5.04
CA ARG A 48 6.03 7.18 4.68
C ARG A 48 5.75 7.21 3.17
N SER A 49 6.74 6.83 2.38
CA SER A 49 6.78 7.07 0.95
C SER A 49 6.15 5.97 0.10
N HIS A 50 5.71 4.84 0.68
CA HIS A 50 5.22 3.69 -0.09
C HIS A 50 3.94 3.11 0.51
N ALA A 51 3.12 2.49 -0.34
CA ALA A 51 1.95 1.71 0.06
C ALA A 51 1.92 0.35 -0.63
N PHE A 52 1.45 -0.69 0.06
CA PHE A 52 1.26 -2.02 -0.52
C PHE A 52 0.09 -2.03 -1.50
N ALA A 53 0.25 -2.72 -2.64
CA ALA A 53 -0.80 -2.88 -3.63
C ALA A 53 -1.32 -4.32 -3.61
N PRO A 54 -2.65 -4.56 -3.56
CA PRO A 54 -3.73 -3.58 -3.75
C PRO A 54 -4.30 -3.02 -2.44
N CYS A 55 -3.77 -3.37 -1.26
CA CYS A 55 -4.46 -3.10 0.01
C CYS A 55 -4.31 -1.67 0.58
N GLY A 56 -3.40 -0.85 0.05
CA GLY A 56 -3.23 0.55 0.45
C GLY A 56 -2.56 0.77 1.81
N HIS A 57 -1.96 -0.26 2.41
CA HIS A 57 -1.23 -0.11 3.67
C HIS A 57 0.08 0.64 3.46
N VAL A 58 0.19 1.80 4.09
CA VAL A 58 1.31 2.72 3.99
C VAL A 58 2.41 2.31 4.96
N CYS A 59 3.64 2.22 4.43
CA CYS A 59 4.83 1.84 5.18
C CYS A 59 6.06 2.64 4.69
N SER A 60 7.21 2.37 5.30
CA SER A 60 8.48 2.89 4.82
C SER A 60 8.93 2.16 3.54
N GLU A 61 9.75 2.80 2.71
CA GLU A 61 10.36 2.14 1.55
C GLU A 61 11.09 0.84 1.91
N LYS A 62 11.80 0.85 3.05
CA LYS A 62 12.53 -0.33 3.55
C LYS A 62 11.58 -1.49 3.84
N THR A 63 10.47 -1.21 4.54
CA THR A 63 9.41 -2.20 4.81
C THR A 63 8.81 -2.72 3.51
N ALA A 64 8.44 -1.80 2.60
CA ALA A 64 7.80 -2.15 1.34
C ALA A 64 8.65 -3.12 0.51
N ARG A 65 9.93 -2.76 0.31
CA ARG A 65 10.88 -3.59 -0.45
C ARG A 65 11.12 -4.95 0.21
N TYR A 66 11.27 -4.98 1.54
CA TYR A 66 11.51 -6.21 2.27
C TYR A 66 10.36 -7.20 2.09
N TRP A 67 9.12 -6.77 2.34
CA TRP A 67 7.96 -7.66 2.26
C TRP A 67 7.54 -7.99 0.82
N ALA A 68 7.78 -7.10 -0.14
CA ALA A 68 7.56 -7.39 -1.55
C ALA A 68 8.51 -8.47 -2.11
N GLN A 69 9.72 -8.56 -1.55
CA GLN A 69 10.74 -9.53 -1.97
C GLN A 69 10.82 -10.77 -1.07
N THR A 70 10.04 -10.82 0.01
CA THR A 70 9.99 -11.97 0.92
C THR A 70 8.81 -12.85 0.52
N PRO A 71 9.02 -13.89 -0.29
CA PRO A 71 7.97 -14.83 -0.61
C PRO A 71 7.57 -15.61 0.64
N LEU A 72 6.28 -15.61 0.96
CA LEU A 72 5.74 -16.49 1.98
C LEU A 72 5.33 -17.81 1.30
N PRO A 73 5.64 -18.97 1.92
CA PRO A 73 5.22 -20.25 1.40
C PRO A 73 3.69 -20.31 1.41
N HIS A 74 3.12 -20.65 0.25
CA HIS A 74 1.70 -20.84 0.04
C HIS A 74 1.43 -22.23 -0.55
N GLY A 75 0.77 -23.07 0.24
CA GLY A 75 0.50 -24.46 -0.15
C GLY A 75 1.80 -25.24 -0.39
N THR A 76 1.76 -26.18 -1.34
CA THR A 76 2.90 -27.06 -1.65
C THR A 76 3.81 -26.55 -2.76
N HIS A 77 3.42 -25.54 -3.55
CA HIS A 77 4.16 -25.14 -4.76
C HIS A 77 4.17 -23.64 -5.09
N ALA A 78 3.65 -22.74 -4.25
CA ALA A 78 3.58 -21.32 -4.58
C ALA A 78 4.22 -20.43 -3.52
N PHE A 79 4.86 -19.35 -3.97
CA PHE A 79 5.55 -18.38 -3.15
C PHE A 79 5.02 -17.00 -3.51
N HIS A 80 4.30 -16.37 -2.58
CA HIS A 80 3.68 -15.08 -2.82
C HIS A 80 4.05 -14.10 -1.73
N ALA A 81 4.41 -12.89 -2.12
CA ALA A 81 4.57 -11.78 -1.20
C ALA A 81 3.18 -11.35 -0.68
N ALA A 82 3.09 -11.10 0.62
CA ALA A 82 1.84 -10.66 1.26
C ALA A 82 2.07 -9.43 2.12
N CYS A 83 1.02 -8.63 2.27
CA CYS A 83 1.02 -7.49 3.17
C CYS A 83 1.07 -8.00 4.62
N PRO A 84 2.06 -7.58 5.43
CA PRO A 84 2.19 -8.04 6.82
C PRO A 84 1.08 -7.53 7.74
N PHE A 85 0.29 -6.54 7.32
CA PHE A 85 -0.77 -5.93 8.14
C PHE A 85 -2.13 -6.63 7.99
N CYS A 86 -2.44 -7.13 6.80
CA CYS A 86 -3.77 -7.68 6.49
C CYS A 86 -3.73 -9.03 5.78
N GLY A 87 -2.54 -9.57 5.48
CA GLY A 87 -2.39 -10.84 4.76
C GLY A 87 -2.78 -10.79 3.28
N ALA A 88 -3.17 -9.62 2.75
CA ALA A 88 -3.52 -9.49 1.34
C ALA A 88 -2.31 -9.77 0.45
N TRP A 89 -2.53 -10.54 -0.62
CA TRP A 89 -1.50 -10.81 -1.61
C TRP A 89 -1.06 -9.53 -2.30
N LEU A 90 0.25 -9.35 -2.40
CA LEU A 90 0.83 -8.22 -3.10
C LEU A 90 0.80 -8.49 -4.61
N THR A 91 0.32 -7.51 -5.37
CA THR A 91 0.13 -7.62 -6.82
C THR A 91 0.90 -6.53 -7.57
N GLY A 92 1.21 -6.79 -8.85
CA GLY A 92 1.99 -5.90 -9.70
C GLY A 92 3.49 -6.17 -9.61
N GLU A 93 4.28 -5.46 -10.44
CA GLU A 93 5.72 -5.73 -10.61
C GLU A 93 6.52 -5.67 -9.29
N HIS A 94 6.15 -4.75 -8.39
CA HIS A 94 6.88 -4.51 -7.15
C HIS A 94 6.05 -4.76 -5.87
N GLY A 95 4.79 -5.20 -6.00
CA GLY A 95 3.89 -5.39 -4.85
C GLY A 95 3.59 -4.13 -4.01
N CYS A 96 4.12 -2.98 -4.40
CA CYS A 96 4.00 -1.71 -3.70
C CYS A 96 4.05 -0.55 -4.69
N VAL A 97 3.54 0.61 -4.26
CA VAL A 97 3.52 1.85 -5.04
C VAL A 97 4.17 2.98 -4.24
N ARG A 98 4.90 3.85 -4.91
CA ARG A 98 5.47 5.06 -4.30
C ARG A 98 4.39 6.15 -4.22
N LEU A 99 4.18 6.67 -3.02
CA LEU A 99 3.27 7.77 -2.75
C LEU A 99 3.91 9.11 -3.10
N ILE A 100 3.11 9.99 -3.70
CA ILE A 100 3.48 11.38 -3.98
C ILE A 100 2.66 12.25 -3.03
N PHE A 101 3.33 12.91 -2.09
CA PHE A 101 2.68 13.89 -1.22
C PHE A 101 2.74 15.26 -1.89
N GLN A 102 1.59 15.91 -2.01
CA GLN A 102 1.53 17.32 -2.35
C GLN A 102 1.79 18.11 -1.07
N GLY A 103 2.85 18.93 -1.06
CA GLY A 103 3.09 19.90 0.00
C GLY A 103 2.08 21.05 -0.05
N PRO A 104 2.01 21.89 1.00
CA PRO A 104 1.27 23.15 0.88
C PRO A 104 1.84 23.95 -0.29
N LEU A 105 0.94 24.46 -1.13
CA LEU A 105 1.24 25.48 -2.13
C LEU A 105 1.62 26.79 -1.46
#